data_AF-A0A529QH64-F1
#
_entry.id   AF-A0A529QH64-F1
#
_cell.length_a   1.000
_cell.length_b   1.000
_cell.length_c   1.000
_cell.angle_alpha   90.00
_cell.angle_beta   90.00
_cell.angle_gamma   90.00
#
_symmetry.space_group_name_H-M   'P 1'
#
loop_
_entity.id
_entity.type
_entity.pdbx_description
1 polymer ?
#
loop_
_entity_poly.entity_id
_entity_poly.type
_entity_poly.pdbx_seq_one_letter_code
_entity_poly.pdbx_strand_id
1 'polypeptide(L)' 'MTLALNELSTYLGEKLSGRIGEAVLAYGELTVSVEPGNLIEVATFLRDDVRCQFISIIDICGADYPSRAKRFD' A
#
# COMPACT_ATOMS: atom_id res chain seq x y z
N MET A 1 -7.42 -17.05 5.83
CA MET A 1 -6.47 -15.91 5.85
C MET A 1 -6.75 -14.89 4.75
N THR A 2 -7.07 -15.29 3.51
CA THR A 2 -7.31 -14.37 2.38
C THR A 2 -8.51 -13.42 2.55
N LEU A 3 -9.54 -13.82 3.32
CA LEU A 3 -10.76 -12.99 3.50
C LEU A 3 -10.45 -11.63 4.15
N ALA A 4 -9.68 -11.61 5.25
CA ALA A 4 -9.33 -10.37 5.94
C ALA A 4 -8.50 -9.41 5.06
N LEU A 5 -7.61 -9.95 4.22
CA LEU A 5 -6.83 -9.13 3.27
C LEU A 5 -7.69 -8.58 2.14
N ASN A 6 -8.70 -9.32 1.67
CA ASN A 6 -9.67 -8.82 0.69
C ASN A 6 -10.55 -7.70 1.29
N GLU A 7 -11.00 -7.88 2.53
CA GLU A 7 -11.75 -6.84 3.25
C GLU A 7 -10.91 -5.58 3.45
N LEU A 8 -9.64 -5.73 3.85
CA LEU A 8 -8.72 -4.62 3.98
C LEU A 8 -8.47 -3.93 2.63
N SER A 9 -8.19 -4.69 1.56
CA SER A 9 -8.01 -4.16 0.21
C SER A 9 -9.22 -3.33 -0.25
N THR A 10 -10.43 -3.86 -0.03
CA THR A 10 -11.68 -3.18 -0.35
C THR A 10 -11.82 -1.88 0.45
N TYR A 11 -11.58 -1.95 1.76
CA TYR A 11 -11.66 -0.80 2.65
C TYR A 11 -10.67 0.31 2.27
N LEU A 12 -9.42 -0.05 1.93
CA LEU A 12 -8.42 0.90 1.46
C LEU A 12 -8.82 1.53 0.11
N GLY A 13 -9.38 0.74 -0.81
CA GLY A 13 -9.90 1.24 -2.10
C GLY A 13 -11.02 2.27 -1.94
N GLU A 14 -11.90 2.08 -0.97
CA GLU A 14 -12.99 3.03 -0.67
C GLU A 14 -12.47 4.31 0.01
N LYS A 15 -11.60 4.18 1.01
CA LYS A 15 -11.14 5.32 1.84
C LYS A 15 -10.05 6.16 1.18
N LEU A 16 -9.20 5.53 0.37
CA LEU A 16 -8.08 6.17 -0.32
C LEU A 16 -8.32 6.24 -1.83
N SER A 17 -9.59 6.40 -2.24
CA SER A 17 -9.98 6.51 -3.64
C SER A 17 -9.19 7.63 -4.34
N GLY A 18 -8.53 7.28 -5.46
CA GLY A 18 -7.66 8.18 -6.21
C GLY A 18 -6.29 8.45 -5.60
N ARG A 19 -5.98 7.89 -4.42
CA ARG A 19 -4.69 8.03 -3.74
C ARG A 19 -3.82 6.78 -3.81
N ILE A 20 -4.45 5.61 -3.85
CA ILE A 20 -3.79 4.33 -4.11
C ILE A 20 -4.02 3.88 -5.57
N GLY A 21 -3.04 3.15 -6.10
CA GLY A 21 -3.12 2.48 -7.39
C GLY A 21 -3.59 1.04 -7.24
N GLU A 22 -2.88 0.11 -7.87
CA GLU A 22 -3.20 -1.32 -7.81
C GLU A 22 -3.01 -1.90 -6.40
N ALA A 23 -3.94 -2.75 -5.99
CA ALA A 23 -3.87 -3.58 -4.79
C ALA A 23 -3.82 -5.06 -5.19
N VAL A 24 -2.67 -5.71 -4.96
CA VAL A 24 -2.41 -7.09 -5.38
C VAL A 24 -2.35 -8.00 -4.17
N LEU A 25 -3.11 -9.10 -4.21
CA LEU A 25 -2.98 -10.19 -3.25
C LEU A 25 -2.16 -11.32 -3.87
N ALA A 26 -0.98 -11.58 -3.32
CA ALA A 26 -0.12 -12.66 -3.75
C ALA A 26 0.59 -13.27 -2.54
N TYR A 27 0.76 -14.60 -2.54
CA TYR A 27 1.52 -15.32 -1.51
C TYR A 27 1.09 -15.06 -0.05
N GLY A 28 -0.16 -14.64 0.18
CA GLY A 28 -0.67 -14.32 1.52
C GLY A 28 -0.38 -12.88 1.97
N GLU A 29 0.05 -12.01 1.07
CA GLU A 29 0.37 -10.61 1.32
C GLU A 29 -0.51 -9.68 0.47
N LEU A 30 -0.76 -8.48 0.98
CA LEU A 30 -1.45 -7.41 0.27
C LEU A 30 -0.43 -6.31 -0.06
N THR A 31 -0.18 -6.09 -1.34
CA THR A 31 0.69 -5.03 -1.84
C THR A 31 -0.16 -3.91 -2.41
N VAL A 32 0.02 -2.68 -1.91
CA VAL A 32 -0.70 -1.50 -2.39
C VAL A 32 0.29 -0.55 -3.05
N SER A 33 0.07 -0.25 -4.33
CA SER A 33 0.87 0.72 -5.07
C SER A 33 0.43 2.14 -4.74
N VAL A 34 1.39 3.05 -4.54
CA VAL A 34 1.10 4.46 -4.21
C VAL A 34 2.00 5.35 -5.05
N GLU A 35 1.42 6.37 -5.70
CA GLU A 35 2.22 7.38 -6.39
C GLU A 35 2.98 8.26 -5.37
N PRO A 36 4.23 8.69 -5.65
CA PRO A 36 5.06 9.40 -4.67
C PRO A 36 4.39 10.63 -4.04
N GLY A 37 3.56 11.35 -4.81
CA GLY A 37 2.83 12.52 -4.32
C GLY A 37 1.77 12.23 -3.25
N ASN A 38 1.33 10.98 -3.12
CA ASN A 38 0.32 10.56 -2.15
C ASN A 38 0.91 9.80 -0.95
N LEU A 39 2.22 9.52 -0.95
CA LEU A 39 2.87 8.62 0.02
C LEU A 39 2.61 9.04 1.48
N ILE A 40 2.81 10.32 1.79
CA ILE A 40 2.64 10.83 3.17
C ILE A 40 1.18 10.73 3.62
N GLU A 41 0.23 11.05 2.74
CA GLU A 41 -1.19 10.98 3.07
C GLU A 41 -1.64 9.54 3.32
N VAL A 42 -1.25 8.61 2.43
CA VAL A 42 -1.57 7.19 2.57
C VAL A 42 -0.92 6.59 3.81
N ALA A 43 0.38 6.84 4.04
CA ALA A 43 1.08 6.33 5.22
C ALA A 43 0.48 6.88 6.53
N THR A 44 0.05 8.15 6.54
CA THR A 44 -0.63 8.75 7.69
C THR A 44 -1.97 8.08 7.95
N PHE A 45 -2.78 7.85 6.92
CA PHE A 45 -4.04 7.13 7.05
C PHE A 45 -3.83 5.70 7.59
N LEU A 46 -2.88 4.96 7.03
CA LEU A 46 -2.56 3.59 7.46
C LEU A 46 -2.13 3.52 8.92
N ARG A 47 -1.42 4.53 9.41
CA ARG A 47 -1.00 4.63 10.82
C ARG A 47 -2.16 5.01 11.75
N ASP A 48 -2.94 6.03 11.38
CA ASP A 48 -3.87 6.69 12.30
C ASP A 48 -5.30 6.14 12.24
N ASP A 49 -5.71 5.52 11.12
CA ASP A 49 -7.05 4.96 11.00
C ASP A 49 -7.26 3.80 11.98
N VAL A 50 -8.42 3.81 12.65
CA VAL A 50 -8.75 2.88 13.74
C VAL A 50 -8.85 1.42 13.28
N ARG A 51 -9.05 1.16 11.99
CA ARG A 51 -9.11 -0.20 11.41
C ARG A 51 -7.76 -0.66 10.88
N CYS A 52 -6.81 0.24 10.65
CA CYS A 52 -5.48 -0.07 10.14
C CYS A 52 -4.44 -0.16 11.25
N GLN A 53 -4.21 0.93 11.99
CA GLN A 53 -3.25 1.00 13.10
C GLN A 53 -1.87 0.41 12.78
N PHE A 54 -1.36 0.65 11.57
CA PHE A 54 -0.02 0.21 11.15
C PHE A 54 1.08 1.08 11.80
N ILE A 55 1.20 1.00 13.12
CA ILE A 55 2.07 1.86 13.94
C ILE A 55 3.56 1.46 13.90
N SER A 56 3.85 0.21 13.55
CA SER A 56 5.20 -0.32 13.52
C SER A 56 5.67 -0.41 12.07
N ILE A 57 6.56 0.50 11.68
CA ILE A 57 7.31 0.34 10.43
C ILE A 57 8.29 -0.81 10.58
N ILE A 58 8.37 -1.67 9.56
CA ILE A 58 9.24 -2.85 9.59
C ILE A 58 10.53 -2.57 8.82
N ASP A 59 10.41 -2.09 7.58
CA ASP A 59 11.54 -1.86 6.69
C ASP A 59 11.23 -0.79 5.63
N ILE A 60 12.28 -0.23 5.04
CA ILE A 60 12.24 0.59 3.83
C ILE A 60 13.38 0.12 2.92
N CYS A 61 13.04 -0.35 1.73
CA CYS A 61 14.00 -0.78 0.73
C CYS A 61 13.68 -0.16 -0.63
N GLY A 62 14.60 -0.34 -1.59
CA GLY A 62 14.39 0.06 -2.96
C GLY A 62 14.82 -1.05 -3.92
N ALA A 63 14.11 -1.18 -5.03
CA ALA A 63 14.40 -2.16 -6.07
C ALA A 63 14.76 -1.45 -7.39
N ASP A 64 15.87 -1.85 -8.01
CA ASP A 64 16.33 -1.29 -9.28
C ASP A 64 15.87 -2.17 -10.46
N TYR A 65 15.08 -1.59 -11.36
CA TYR A 65 14.62 -2.17 -12.61
C TYR A 65 15.15 -1.34 -13.81
N PRO A 66 16.38 -1.59 -14.29
CA PRO A 66 17.06 -0.73 -15.27
C PRO A 66 16.34 -0.56 -16.61
N SER A 67 15.46 -1.48 -16.97
CA SER A 67 14.69 -1.45 -18.22
C SER A 67 13.44 -0.56 -18.16
N ARG A 68 13.04 -0.09 -16.97
CA ARG A 68 11.83 0.73 -16.79
C ARG A 68 12.17 2.22 -16.87
N ALA A 69 11.23 3.02 -17.41
CA ALA A 69 11.33 4.48 -17.38
C ALA A 69 11.30 5.02 -15.93
N LYS A 70 10.41 4.49 -15.10
CA LYS A 70 10.48 4.61 -13.63
C LYS A 70 11.39 3.49 -13.13
N ARG A 71 12.69 3.77 -13.01
CA ARG A 71 13.74 2.77 -12.75
C ARG A 71 13.66 2.14 -11.36
N PHE A 72 13.32 2.93 -10.35
CA PHE A 72 13.31 2.50 -8.96
C PHE A 72 11.89 2.39 -8.44
N ASP A 73 11.65 1.31 -7.68
CA ASP A 73 10.51 1.17 -6.78
C ASP A 73 11.00 1.32 -5.34
#